data_AF-A0A956KBS9-F1
#
_entry.id   AF-A0A956KBS9-F1
#
_cell.length_a   1.000
_cell.length_b   1.000
_cell.length_c   1.000
_cell.angle_alpha   90.00
_cell.angle_beta   90.00
_cell.angle_gamma   90.00
#
_symmetry.space_group_name_H-M   'P 1'
#
loop_
_entity.id
_entity.type
_entity.pdbx_description
1 polymer ?
#
loop_
_entity_poly.entity_id
_entity_poly.type
_entity_poly.pdbx_seq_one_letter_code
_entity_poly.pdbx_strand_id
1 'polypeptide(L)'
;WFAPRGRPLPGPQIDVSAAVPEATAAIVAIMALVALFFALRVDLWRRLWFRQVDPRPAGLLRIAYGLVLLWALLDFVPYARLLFTDEGIFLTKLARSEYGGAFAYLWDPRDGFQHWYDVFPAFWHRFSLLHARSDPPFAFALFGASLCAVALMTLGVWTRWTTVAAWLLVNSLLNYNPMFYTGGDSALRLTLFYGVFCRWGAAYSVDAWRAHRRSLLEGRGPRPRPKIPVWPLRLIILQLAVIYCASGVQKAGVGWRNGEALYYATSLEHFFRVREQIYAVVLLQKLGLLQLFTWLIRFWELLFPVVLVGELARTFDREPALWSAAPRWRRWAAIAALGLALVAGSHLAGLYGLYYHDPRRGPAIDRETARWLLQALVFAGPIALVLGYQFVRRHFPAVTRAVLPWILGRRVWLTAGVVFHLGIEAMMNVGTFVQAMLVMYFAWLRPEEIEALFRFAQSRPLRAGEGARPRRVGVRRLLAPLDRLRHRAPRPKIRVGCVPGDGDGPTLREALLRPWDLGGRLECFPDADAQALVVITGDGQRRTGDRAAAALIPALPALWVLAPAAKIPGLERVTGRLVRAILRLEDRARGATASAEPGDAARPQA
;
A
#
# COMPACT_ATOMS: atom_id res chain seq x y z
N TRP A 1 2.30 -13.30 49.44
CA TRP A 1 2.46 -14.24 48.30
C TRP A 1 3.30 -13.68 47.14
N PHE A 2 4.08 -12.62 47.38
CA PHE A 2 5.13 -12.17 46.46
C PHE A 2 6.37 -11.84 47.28
N ALA A 3 7.25 -12.83 47.45
CA ALA A 3 8.66 -12.56 47.68
C ALA A 3 9.34 -12.72 46.31
N PRO A 4 10.18 -11.78 45.87
CA PRO A 4 10.96 -11.98 44.66
C PRO A 4 11.95 -13.10 44.96
N ARG A 5 11.71 -14.29 44.41
CA ARG A 5 12.77 -15.29 44.27
C ARG A 5 13.92 -14.60 43.53
N GLY A 6 15.11 -14.65 44.13
CA GLY A 6 16.26 -13.82 43.79
C GLY A 6 16.43 -13.61 42.29
N ARG A 7 16.76 -12.37 41.89
CA ARG A 7 17.14 -12.08 40.50
C ARG A 7 18.19 -13.11 40.09
N PRO A 8 17.96 -13.90 39.02
CA PRO A 8 19.02 -14.75 38.51
C PRO A 8 20.23 -13.85 38.24
N LEU A 9 21.40 -14.26 38.72
CA LEU A 9 22.67 -13.61 38.38
C LEU A 9 22.66 -13.37 36.87
N PRO A 10 23.04 -12.16 36.39
CA PRO A 10 23.18 -11.95 34.96
C PRO A 10 24.07 -13.09 34.44
N GLY A 11 23.59 -13.78 33.39
CA GLY A 11 24.40 -14.77 32.70
C GLY A 11 25.74 -14.14 32.29
N PRO A 12 26.76 -14.95 31.95
CA PRO A 12 28.05 -14.42 31.52
C PRO A 12 27.83 -13.27 30.52
N GLN A 13 28.47 -12.12 30.74
CA GLN A 13 28.40 -11.01 29.79
C GLN A 13 28.90 -11.53 28.45
N ILE A 14 27.97 -11.64 27.50
CA ILE A 14 28.27 -12.19 26.19
C ILE A 14 28.80 -11.04 25.33
N ASP A 15 30.09 -11.06 25.00
CA ASP A 15 30.73 -10.07 24.14
C ASP A 15 30.35 -10.26 22.67
N VAL A 16 29.37 -9.48 22.23
CA VAL A 16 28.80 -9.59 20.87
C VAL A 16 29.80 -9.09 19.84
N SER A 17 30.72 -8.22 20.26
CA SER A 17 31.68 -7.55 19.37
C SER A 17 32.66 -8.54 18.74
N ALA A 18 33.02 -9.61 19.45
CA ALA A 18 33.94 -10.65 18.97
C ALA A 18 33.43 -11.38 17.70
N ALA A 19 32.12 -11.50 17.53
CA ALA A 19 31.51 -12.16 16.38
C ALA A 19 31.15 -11.18 15.23
N VAL A 20 31.28 -9.87 15.44
CA VAL A 20 30.90 -8.86 14.44
C VAL A 20 31.69 -9.02 13.14
N PRO A 21 33.03 -9.16 13.13
CA PRO A 21 33.79 -9.29 11.89
C PRO A 21 33.35 -10.51 11.06
N GLU A 22 33.17 -11.65 11.72
CA GLU A 22 32.73 -12.90 11.08
C GLU A 22 31.29 -12.78 10.55
N ALA A 23 30.38 -12.22 11.34
CA ALA A 23 29.00 -11.97 10.93
C ALA A 23 28.94 -11.00 9.75
N THR A 24 29.72 -9.92 9.77
CA THR A 24 29.82 -8.96 8.66
C THR A 24 30.34 -9.65 7.39
N ALA A 25 31.41 -10.44 7.49
CA ALA A 25 31.94 -11.18 6.34
C ALA A 25 30.90 -12.16 5.77
N ALA A 26 30.18 -12.90 6.62
CA ALA A 26 29.11 -13.79 6.20
C ALA A 26 27.97 -13.02 5.50
N ILE A 27 27.53 -11.88 6.04
CA ILE A 27 26.50 -11.04 5.42
C ILE A 27 26.95 -10.53 4.04
N VAL A 28 28.19 -10.05 3.91
CA VAL A 28 28.74 -9.59 2.64
C VAL A 28 28.83 -10.74 1.63
N ALA A 29 29.26 -11.93 2.07
CA ALA A 29 29.29 -13.12 1.22
C ALA A 29 27.89 -13.52 0.75
N ILE A 30 26.89 -13.51 1.64
CA ILE A 30 25.48 -13.77 1.28
C ILE A 30 25.01 -12.75 0.23
N MET A 31 25.28 -11.46 0.43
CA MET A 31 24.91 -10.41 -0.52
C MET A 31 25.58 -10.62 -1.89
N ALA A 32 26.88 -10.94 -1.91
CA ALA A 32 27.63 -11.20 -3.13
C ALA A 32 27.10 -12.45 -3.88
N LEU A 33 26.77 -13.52 -3.15
CA LEU A 33 26.22 -14.76 -3.72
C LEU A 33 24.79 -14.57 -4.25
N VAL A 34 23.96 -13.79 -3.57
CA VAL A 34 22.62 -13.41 -4.08
C VAL A 34 22.74 -12.51 -5.31
N ALA A 35 23.70 -11.58 -5.33
CA ALA A 35 23.98 -10.77 -6.52
C ALA A 35 24.47 -11.64 -7.69
N LEU A 36 25.37 -12.59 -7.43
CA LEU A 36 25.83 -13.56 -8.42
C LEU A 36 24.68 -14.43 -8.95
N PHE A 37 23.77 -14.90 -8.09
CA PHE A 37 22.57 -15.61 -8.51
C PHE A 37 21.77 -14.80 -9.54
N PHE A 38 21.52 -13.52 -9.27
CA PHE A 38 20.76 -12.66 -10.19
C PHE A 38 21.56 -12.22 -11.42
N ALA A 39 22.89 -12.11 -11.34
CA ALA A 39 23.74 -11.91 -12.51
C ALA A 39 23.68 -13.12 -13.45
N LEU A 40 23.75 -14.33 -12.89
CA LEU A 40 23.59 -15.59 -13.63
C LEU A 40 22.15 -15.77 -14.14
N ARG A 41 21.15 -15.23 -13.44
CA ARG A 41 19.71 -15.25 -13.78
C ARG A 41 19.15 -13.86 -14.09
N VAL A 42 19.82 -13.13 -14.98
CA VAL A 42 19.38 -11.80 -15.42
C VAL A 42 17.96 -11.80 -15.99
N ASP A 43 17.52 -12.93 -16.56
CA ASP A 43 16.14 -13.18 -17.01
C ASP A 43 15.13 -13.07 -15.85
N LEU A 44 15.42 -13.70 -14.71
CA LEU A 44 14.60 -13.60 -13.50
C LEU A 44 14.66 -12.19 -12.93
N TRP A 45 15.85 -11.59 -12.83
CA TRP A 45 16.01 -10.22 -12.32
C TRP A 45 15.18 -9.22 -13.13
N ARG A 46 15.25 -9.29 -14.47
CA ARG A 46 14.47 -8.44 -15.37
C ARG A 46 12.97 -8.66 -15.22
N ARG A 47 12.53 -9.93 -15.13
CA ARG A 47 11.11 -10.24 -14.92
C ARG A 47 10.62 -9.79 -13.55
N LEU A 48 11.49 -9.83 -12.54
CA LEU A 48 11.19 -9.41 -11.19
C LEU A 48 11.07 -7.88 -11.14
N TRP A 49 12.07 -7.13 -11.55
CA TRP A 49 12.06 -5.67 -11.30
C TRP A 49 11.48 -4.85 -12.45
N PHE A 50 11.66 -5.26 -13.70
CA PHE A 50 11.39 -4.41 -14.87
C PHE A 50 10.14 -4.79 -15.67
N ARG A 51 9.33 -5.72 -15.17
CA ARG A 51 8.02 -6.03 -15.78
C ARG A 51 7.09 -4.82 -15.70
N GLN A 52 6.35 -4.57 -16.77
CA GLN A 52 5.30 -3.56 -16.77
C GLN A 52 3.95 -4.16 -16.36
N VAL A 53 3.22 -3.43 -15.50
CA VAL A 53 1.94 -3.87 -14.91
C VAL A 53 0.85 -2.81 -15.07
N ASP A 54 -0.39 -3.22 -14.82
CA ASP A 54 -1.56 -2.33 -14.81
C ASP A 54 -1.38 -1.24 -13.73
N PRO A 55 -1.65 0.05 -14.03
CA PRO A 55 -1.47 1.16 -13.10
C PRO A 55 -2.56 1.31 -12.02
N ARG A 56 -3.69 0.58 -12.10
CA ARG A 56 -4.83 0.76 -11.18
C ARG A 56 -4.46 0.54 -9.70
N PRO A 57 -3.71 -0.51 -9.29
CA PRO A 57 -3.28 -0.66 -7.91
C PRO A 57 -2.45 0.52 -7.42
N ALA A 58 -1.51 1.00 -8.23
CA ALA A 58 -0.69 2.16 -7.91
C ALA A 58 -1.52 3.46 -7.76
N GLY A 59 -2.48 3.68 -8.67
CA GLY A 59 -3.38 4.82 -8.59
C GLY A 59 -4.26 4.82 -7.35
N LEU A 60 -4.74 3.65 -6.93
CA LEU A 60 -5.53 3.51 -5.70
C LEU A 60 -4.66 3.67 -4.45
N LEU A 61 -3.46 3.09 -4.45
CA LEU A 61 -2.45 3.30 -3.42
C LEU A 61 -2.15 4.79 -3.26
N ARG A 62 -1.94 5.55 -4.34
CA ARG A 62 -1.70 7.01 -4.28
C ARG A 62 -2.81 7.76 -3.56
N ILE A 63 -4.07 7.43 -3.86
CA ILE A 63 -5.24 8.08 -3.22
C ILE A 63 -5.28 7.71 -1.74
N ALA A 64 -5.25 6.42 -1.41
CA ALA A 64 -5.31 5.96 -0.02
C ALA A 64 -4.13 6.50 0.81
N TYR A 65 -2.92 6.44 0.25
CA TYR A 65 -1.69 6.95 0.86
C TYR A 65 -1.75 8.45 1.07
N GLY A 66 -2.19 9.20 0.06
CA GLY A 66 -2.35 10.64 0.15
C GLY A 66 -3.36 11.06 1.21
N LEU A 67 -4.48 10.34 1.35
CA LEU A 67 -5.47 10.60 2.41
C LEU A 67 -4.92 10.32 3.81
N VAL A 68 -4.19 9.22 4.00
CA VAL A 68 -3.54 8.90 5.28
C VAL A 68 -2.49 9.96 5.62
N LEU A 69 -1.71 10.41 4.64
CA LEU A 69 -0.69 11.42 4.85
C LEU A 69 -1.28 12.80 5.13
N LEU A 70 -2.38 13.18 4.45
CA LEU A 70 -3.12 14.39 4.78
C LEU A 70 -3.66 14.33 6.21
N TRP A 71 -4.23 13.20 6.62
CA TRP A 71 -4.67 13.02 8.00
C TRP A 71 -3.50 13.16 8.97
N ALA A 72 -2.39 12.46 8.75
CA ALA A 72 -1.20 12.56 9.60
C ALA A 72 -0.69 14.01 9.73
N LEU A 73 -0.67 14.77 8.64
CA LEU A 73 -0.33 16.19 8.70
C LEU A 73 -1.39 17.00 9.44
N LEU A 74 -2.68 16.80 9.17
CA LEU A 74 -3.75 17.54 9.85
C LEU A 74 -3.76 17.30 11.38
N ASP A 75 -3.36 16.11 11.82
CA ASP A 75 -3.23 15.76 13.25
C ASP A 75 -2.19 16.63 13.97
N PHE A 76 -1.17 17.11 13.25
CA PHE A 76 -0.15 18.01 13.80
C PHE A 76 -0.59 19.48 13.84
N VAL A 77 -1.68 19.88 13.17
CA VAL A 77 -2.11 21.29 13.09
C VAL A 77 -2.27 21.95 14.47
N PRO A 78 -2.93 21.32 15.47
CA PRO A 78 -3.07 21.92 16.80
C PRO A 78 -1.73 22.16 17.51
N TYR A 79 -0.72 21.37 17.16
CA TYR A 79 0.61 21.37 17.80
C TYR A 79 1.68 22.01 16.92
N ALA A 80 1.31 22.55 15.75
CA ALA A 80 2.27 22.96 14.73
C ALA A 80 3.22 24.05 15.24
N ARG A 81 2.69 25.02 16.00
CA ARG A 81 3.50 26.07 16.64
C ARG A 81 4.49 25.49 17.65
N LEU A 82 4.03 24.58 18.51
CA LEU A 82 4.87 23.99 19.55
C LEU A 82 5.98 23.09 18.98
N LEU A 83 5.69 22.33 17.92
CA LEU A 83 6.55 21.26 17.44
C LEU A 83 7.50 21.66 16.31
N PHE A 84 7.13 22.64 15.48
CA PHE A 84 7.82 22.96 14.23
C PHE A 84 8.38 24.39 14.15
N THR A 85 8.17 25.22 15.17
CA THR A 85 8.70 26.59 15.20
C THR A 85 9.76 26.79 16.26
N ASP A 86 10.55 27.85 16.10
CA ASP A 86 11.56 28.32 17.07
C ASP A 86 10.97 28.99 18.32
N GLU A 87 9.66 29.24 18.34
CA GLU A 87 8.90 29.62 19.55
C GLU A 87 8.45 28.41 20.38
N GLY A 88 8.68 27.19 19.87
CA GLY A 88 8.24 25.93 20.45
C GLY A 88 9.27 25.27 21.36
N ILE A 89 9.36 23.94 21.28
CA ILE A 89 10.25 23.12 22.14
C ILE A 89 11.74 23.38 21.83
N PHE A 90 12.07 23.55 20.55
CA PHE A 90 13.45 23.72 20.10
C PHE A 90 13.63 25.00 19.31
N LEU A 91 14.60 25.82 19.72
CA LEU A 91 15.17 26.86 18.87
C LEU A 91 15.75 26.24 17.59
N THR A 92 15.65 26.93 16.45
CA THR A 92 16.19 26.49 15.15
C THR A 92 17.61 25.95 15.24
N LYS A 93 18.48 26.68 15.95
CA LYS A 93 19.89 26.33 16.12
C LYS A 93 20.08 25.03 16.88
N LEU A 94 19.30 24.81 17.94
CA LEU A 94 19.36 23.60 18.76
C LEU A 94 18.79 22.39 18.00
N ALA A 95 17.66 22.56 17.31
CA ALA A 95 17.12 21.51 16.44
C ALA A 95 18.12 21.11 15.34
N ARG A 96 18.80 22.10 14.74
CA ARG A 96 19.84 21.84 13.74
C ARG A 96 21.04 21.09 14.34
N SER A 97 21.55 21.49 15.52
CA SER A 97 22.72 20.84 16.12
C SER A 97 22.45 19.39 16.50
N GLU A 98 21.28 19.10 17.08
CA GLU A 98 20.93 17.76 17.58
C GLU A 98 20.43 16.83 16.46
N TYR A 99 19.65 17.37 15.52
CA TYR A 99 18.88 16.54 14.57
C TYR A 99 19.23 16.78 13.11
N GLY A 100 19.91 17.87 12.76
CA GLY A 100 20.23 18.24 11.36
C GLY A 100 21.28 17.38 10.67
N GLY A 101 21.98 16.51 11.41
CA GLY A 101 23.01 15.64 10.84
C GLY A 101 24.10 16.45 10.14
N ALA A 102 24.35 16.15 8.85
CA ALA A 102 25.37 16.85 8.08
C ALA A 102 25.08 18.35 7.88
N PHE A 103 23.81 18.74 7.87
CA PHE A 103 23.41 20.14 7.77
C PHE A 103 23.88 20.97 8.98
N ALA A 104 24.17 20.34 10.13
CA ALA A 104 24.59 21.04 11.34
C ALA A 104 25.97 21.70 11.23
N TYR A 105 26.86 21.12 10.44
CA TYR A 105 28.25 21.57 10.30
C TYR A 105 28.61 22.04 8.90
N LEU A 106 27.83 21.68 7.87
CA LEU A 106 28.07 22.11 6.49
C LEU A 106 27.40 23.45 6.13
N TRP A 107 26.48 23.94 6.96
CA TRP A 107 25.71 25.14 6.68
C TRP A 107 25.64 26.08 7.90
N ASP A 108 25.88 27.37 7.67
CA ASP A 108 25.69 28.43 8.66
C ASP A 108 24.70 29.51 8.15
N PRO A 109 23.88 30.13 9.03
CA PRO A 109 22.96 31.20 8.61
C PRO A 109 23.62 32.43 8.01
N ARG A 110 24.89 32.74 8.35
CA ARG A 110 25.61 33.91 7.84
C ARG A 110 26.24 33.63 6.49
N ASP A 111 26.97 32.52 6.38
CA ASP A 111 27.84 32.24 5.24
C ASP A 111 27.26 31.17 4.28
N GLY A 112 26.18 30.50 4.66
CA GLY A 112 25.55 29.45 3.87
C GLY A 112 26.40 28.18 3.81
N PHE A 113 26.43 27.54 2.63
CA PHE A 113 27.31 26.40 2.36
C PHE A 113 28.69 26.88 1.94
N GLN A 114 29.74 26.31 2.52
CA GLN A 114 31.12 26.62 2.12
C GLN A 114 31.39 26.20 0.67
N HIS A 115 30.92 25.02 0.26
CA HIS A 115 31.02 24.55 -1.12
C HIS A 115 29.65 24.19 -1.68
N TRP A 116 29.44 24.41 -2.98
CA TRP A 116 28.17 24.09 -3.65
C TRP A 116 27.80 22.60 -3.56
N TYR A 117 28.79 21.71 -3.45
CA TYR A 117 28.57 20.27 -3.33
C TYR A 117 28.22 19.83 -1.90
N ASP A 118 28.40 20.66 -0.87
CA ASP A 118 28.05 20.33 0.52
C ASP A 118 26.53 20.19 0.70
N VAL A 119 25.75 20.73 -0.24
CA VAL A 119 24.30 20.51 -0.35
C VAL A 119 23.96 19.02 -0.45
N PHE A 120 24.75 18.20 -1.15
CA PHE A 120 24.43 16.78 -1.33
C PHE A 120 24.49 15.98 -0.02
N PRO A 121 25.62 15.97 0.73
CA PRO A 121 25.68 15.29 2.02
C PRO A 121 24.75 15.91 3.06
N ALA A 122 24.56 17.24 3.05
CA ALA A 122 23.63 17.92 3.96
C ALA A 122 22.17 17.48 3.77
N PHE A 123 21.76 17.17 2.54
CA PHE A 123 20.41 16.74 2.22
C PHE A 123 20.23 15.22 2.16
N TRP A 124 21.27 14.41 2.38
CA TRP A 124 21.22 12.95 2.19
C TRP A 124 20.50 12.20 3.32
N HIS A 125 20.79 12.52 4.59
CA HIS A 125 20.40 11.66 5.72
C HIS A 125 19.18 12.16 6.52
N ARG A 126 19.22 13.41 7.01
CA ARG A 126 18.16 14.03 7.84
C ARG A 126 17.76 15.40 7.31
N PHE A 127 17.43 15.43 6.02
CA PHE A 127 17.05 16.67 5.37
C PHE A 127 15.79 17.27 6.01
N SER A 128 15.91 18.53 6.44
CA SER A 128 14.77 19.40 6.71
C SER A 128 15.09 20.88 6.46
N LEU A 129 14.20 21.55 5.71
CA LEU A 129 14.23 23.00 5.52
C LEU A 129 14.06 23.78 6.84
N LEU A 130 13.41 23.20 7.85
CA LEU A 130 13.19 23.84 9.14
C LEU A 130 14.49 23.98 9.95
N HIS A 131 15.55 23.24 9.63
CA HIS A 131 16.87 23.44 10.24
C HIS A 131 17.58 24.72 9.75
N ALA A 132 17.18 25.24 8.60
CA ALA A 132 17.68 26.51 8.09
C ALA A 132 16.95 27.70 8.76
N ARG A 133 15.61 27.60 8.83
CA ARG A 133 14.73 28.66 9.31
C ARG A 133 13.43 28.03 9.84
N SER A 134 12.96 28.42 11.02
CA SER A 134 11.72 27.88 11.61
C SER A 134 10.89 28.92 12.38
N ASP A 135 10.97 30.20 12.02
CA ASP A 135 10.00 31.19 12.51
C ASP A 135 8.57 30.82 12.10
N PRO A 136 7.54 31.22 12.88
CA PRO A 136 6.18 30.78 12.62
C PRO A 136 5.69 31.01 11.18
N PRO A 137 5.88 32.20 10.55
CA PRO A 137 5.47 32.40 9.16
C PRO A 137 6.07 31.37 8.19
N PHE A 138 7.36 31.09 8.32
CA PHE A 138 8.04 30.12 7.45
C PHE A 138 7.56 28.68 7.69
N ALA A 139 7.48 28.27 8.96
CA ALA A 139 7.03 26.93 9.32
C ALA A 139 5.58 26.68 8.87
N PHE A 140 4.67 27.63 9.08
CA PHE A 140 3.27 27.52 8.63
C PHE A 140 3.15 27.55 7.11
N ALA A 141 3.97 28.35 6.41
CA ALA A 141 4.02 28.33 4.94
C ALA A 141 4.48 26.96 4.42
N LEU A 142 5.52 26.36 5.03
CA LEU A 142 6.01 25.03 4.67
C LEU A 142 4.95 23.95 4.94
N PHE A 143 4.21 24.08 6.04
CA PHE A 143 3.11 23.18 6.38
C PHE A 143 1.96 23.27 5.38
N GLY A 144 1.51 24.50 5.05
CA GLY A 144 0.49 24.74 4.04
C GLY A 144 0.90 24.24 2.65
N ALA A 145 2.17 24.45 2.27
CA ALA A 145 2.75 23.92 1.04
C ALA A 145 2.76 22.38 1.05
N SER A 146 3.09 21.75 2.18
CA SER A 146 3.05 20.29 2.34
C SER A 146 1.63 19.75 2.13
N LEU A 147 0.63 20.33 2.81
CA LEU A 147 -0.78 19.97 2.65
C LEU A 147 -1.24 20.12 1.19
N CYS A 148 -0.90 21.24 0.55
CA CYS A 148 -1.24 21.50 -0.85
C CYS A 148 -0.59 20.47 -1.79
N ALA A 149 0.71 20.21 -1.63
CA ALA A 149 1.44 19.25 -2.45
C ALA A 149 0.87 17.84 -2.30
N VAL A 150 0.58 17.40 -1.07
CA VAL A 150 -0.04 16.09 -0.82
C VAL A 150 -1.46 16.05 -1.38
N ALA A 151 -2.27 17.11 -1.25
CA ALA A 151 -3.61 17.17 -1.83
C ALA A 151 -3.59 17.05 -3.36
N LEU A 152 -2.73 17.83 -4.03
CA LEU A 152 -2.56 17.75 -5.49
C LEU A 152 -2.04 16.39 -5.93
N MET A 153 -1.10 15.79 -5.17
CA MET A 153 -0.63 14.42 -5.39
C MET A 153 -1.77 13.40 -5.22
N THR A 154 -2.63 13.57 -4.22
CA THR A 154 -3.79 12.70 -3.92
C THR A 154 -4.88 12.79 -4.98
N LEU A 155 -5.04 13.95 -5.62
CA LEU A 155 -5.90 14.13 -6.78
C LEU A 155 -5.22 13.67 -8.10
N GLY A 156 -3.89 13.64 -8.11
CA GLY A 156 -3.10 13.24 -9.26
C GLY A 156 -3.05 14.36 -10.31
N VAL A 157 -2.80 15.58 -9.83
CA VAL A 157 -2.54 16.79 -10.62
C VAL A 157 -1.02 16.99 -10.68
N TRP A 158 -0.45 17.06 -11.88
CA TRP A 158 1.00 17.12 -12.09
C TRP A 158 1.76 16.08 -11.27
N THR A 159 1.22 14.85 -11.26
CA THR A 159 1.49 13.81 -10.26
C THR A 159 2.98 13.59 -10.04
N ARG A 160 3.80 13.63 -11.09
CA ARG A 160 5.26 13.47 -10.97
C ARG A 160 5.88 14.56 -10.08
N TRP A 161 5.59 15.82 -10.37
CA TRP A 161 6.16 16.96 -9.66
C TRP A 161 5.56 17.13 -8.28
N THR A 162 4.25 16.92 -8.13
CA THR A 162 3.59 17.01 -6.83
C THR A 162 3.98 15.88 -5.89
N THR A 163 4.33 14.69 -6.41
CA THR A 163 4.91 13.61 -5.59
C THR A 163 6.33 13.97 -5.10
N VAL A 164 7.18 14.56 -5.96
CA VAL A 164 8.52 15.01 -5.56
C VAL A 164 8.43 16.15 -4.54
N ALA A 165 7.58 17.14 -4.79
CA ALA A 165 7.34 18.23 -3.85
C ALA A 165 6.79 17.71 -2.51
N ALA A 166 5.79 16.83 -2.53
CA ALA A 166 5.28 16.20 -1.32
C ALA A 166 6.38 15.46 -0.56
N TRP A 167 7.23 14.69 -1.25
CA TRP A 167 8.36 14.00 -0.61
C TRP A 167 9.32 14.96 0.09
N LEU A 168 9.76 16.03 -0.59
CA LEU A 168 10.70 17.02 -0.02
C LEU A 168 10.09 17.77 1.17
N LEU A 169 8.86 18.28 1.01
CA LEU A 169 8.18 19.11 1.99
C LEU A 169 7.78 18.30 3.24
N VAL A 170 7.24 17.09 3.04
CA VAL A 170 6.86 16.19 4.15
C VAL A 170 8.10 15.71 4.89
N ASN A 171 9.20 15.37 4.21
CA ASN A 171 10.45 15.05 4.91
C ASN A 171 10.99 16.24 5.68
N SER A 172 10.75 17.47 5.23
CA SER A 172 11.16 18.65 5.98
C SER A 172 10.41 18.79 7.30
N LEU A 173 9.12 18.46 7.34
CA LEU A 173 8.37 18.41 8.59
C LEU A 173 8.81 17.20 9.44
N LEU A 174 8.84 16.01 8.83
CA LEU A 174 9.05 14.73 9.52
C LEU A 174 10.53 14.35 9.77
N ASN A 175 11.48 15.25 9.57
CA ASN A 175 12.86 15.12 10.08
C ASN A 175 13.25 16.21 11.07
N TYR A 176 12.48 17.29 11.19
CA TYR A 176 12.87 18.45 11.98
C TYR A 176 13.00 18.13 13.48
N ASN A 177 12.05 17.37 14.03
CA ASN A 177 11.97 17.09 15.45
C ASN A 177 11.52 15.65 15.70
N PRO A 178 12.46 14.75 16.10
CA PRO A 178 12.15 13.33 16.27
C PRO A 178 11.39 12.93 17.52
N MET A 179 11.07 13.89 18.41
CA MET A 179 10.45 13.61 19.70
C MET A 179 9.07 12.95 19.57
N PHE A 180 8.33 13.23 18.49
CA PHE A 180 6.96 12.73 18.28
C PHE A 180 6.86 11.67 17.18
N TYR A 181 7.98 11.23 16.58
CA TYR A 181 7.92 10.24 15.51
C TYR A 181 7.64 8.83 16.02
N THR A 182 6.86 8.13 15.23
CA THR A 182 6.63 6.69 15.36
C THR A 182 7.30 5.93 14.21
N GLY A 183 7.38 4.61 14.33
CA GLY A 183 7.79 3.76 13.19
C GLY A 183 6.88 3.90 11.97
N GLY A 184 5.63 4.34 12.16
CA GLY A 184 4.67 4.59 11.08
C GLY A 184 5.10 5.74 10.16
N ASP A 185 5.60 6.84 10.74
CA ASP A 185 6.07 8.01 10.00
C ASP A 185 7.25 7.67 9.09
N SER A 186 8.18 6.86 9.60
CA SER A 186 9.31 6.34 8.82
C SER A 186 8.84 5.50 7.63
N ALA A 187 7.84 4.64 7.84
CA ALA A 187 7.27 3.82 6.78
C ALA A 187 6.54 4.65 5.71
N LEU A 188 5.82 5.70 6.11
CA LEU A 188 5.18 6.65 5.21
C LEU A 188 6.24 7.36 4.35
N ARG A 189 7.26 7.96 4.96
CA ARG A 189 8.33 8.69 4.26
C ARG A 189 9.03 7.85 3.19
N LEU A 190 9.36 6.59 3.52
CA LEU A 190 9.95 5.64 2.57
C LEU A 190 8.99 5.28 1.44
N THR A 191 7.71 5.06 1.77
CA THR A 191 6.66 4.79 0.76
C THR A 191 6.50 5.97 -0.20
N LEU A 192 6.54 7.21 0.31
CA LEU A 192 6.48 8.42 -0.50
C LEU A 192 7.68 8.55 -1.43
N PHE A 193 8.89 8.22 -0.95
CA PHE A 193 10.08 8.15 -1.78
C PHE A 193 9.92 7.14 -2.93
N TYR A 194 9.43 5.93 -2.65
CA TYR A 194 9.12 4.96 -3.71
C TYR A 194 8.02 5.46 -4.66
N GLY A 195 7.06 6.23 -4.13
CA GLY A 195 6.00 6.89 -4.89
C GLY A 195 6.52 7.78 -6.03
N VAL A 196 7.65 8.48 -5.81
CA VAL A 196 8.33 9.31 -6.83
C VAL A 196 8.60 8.51 -8.12
N PHE A 197 8.94 7.23 -7.99
CA PHE A 197 9.29 6.37 -9.12
C PHE A 197 8.13 5.51 -9.64
N CYS A 198 7.02 5.40 -8.89
CA CYS A 198 5.91 4.48 -9.16
C CYS A 198 5.10 4.82 -10.43
N ARG A 199 5.18 6.05 -10.93
CA ARG A 199 4.28 6.58 -12.01
C ARG A 199 2.80 6.34 -11.66
N TRP A 200 2.46 6.43 -10.38
CA TRP A 200 1.11 6.19 -9.83
C TRP A 200 0.04 7.23 -10.22
N GLY A 201 0.39 8.16 -11.11
CA GLY A 201 -0.53 9.06 -11.81
C GLY A 201 -1.08 8.49 -13.13
N ALA A 202 -0.72 7.27 -13.53
CA ALA A 202 -1.20 6.66 -14.77
C ALA A 202 -2.66 6.15 -14.72
N ALA A 203 -3.25 6.05 -13.53
CA ALA A 203 -4.65 5.69 -13.31
C ALA A 203 -5.25 6.47 -12.14
N TYR A 204 -6.58 6.64 -12.18
CA TYR A 204 -7.38 7.30 -11.14
C TYR A 204 -6.89 8.72 -10.79
N SER A 205 -6.31 9.43 -11.75
CA SER A 205 -5.73 10.76 -11.58
C SER A 205 -6.37 11.77 -12.54
N VAL A 206 -6.32 13.05 -12.16
CA VAL A 206 -6.69 14.15 -13.05
C VAL A 206 -5.80 14.18 -14.30
N ASP A 207 -4.50 13.89 -14.17
CA ASP A 207 -3.57 13.83 -15.30
C ASP A 207 -3.98 12.77 -16.35
N ALA A 208 -4.35 11.56 -15.91
CA ALA A 208 -4.78 10.48 -16.79
C ALA A 208 -6.11 10.83 -17.47
N TRP A 209 -7.05 11.45 -16.73
CA TRP A 209 -8.31 11.94 -17.29
C TRP A 209 -8.09 13.05 -18.34
N ARG A 210 -7.22 14.03 -18.05
CA ARG A 210 -6.87 15.11 -19.01
C ARG A 210 -6.20 14.56 -20.26
N ALA A 211 -5.34 13.54 -20.14
CA ALA A 211 -4.69 12.89 -21.28
C ALA A 211 -5.69 12.09 -22.13
N HIS A 212 -6.60 11.36 -21.49
CA HIS A 212 -7.68 10.63 -22.16
C HIS A 212 -8.63 11.58 -22.89
N ARG A 213 -9.09 12.65 -22.23
CA ARG A 213 -9.95 13.66 -22.84
C ARG A 213 -9.31 14.33 -24.05
N ARG A 214 -8.02 14.71 -23.98
CA ARG A 214 -7.30 15.29 -25.13
C ARG A 214 -7.28 14.33 -26.32
N SER A 215 -6.97 13.05 -26.09
CA SER A 215 -7.01 12.01 -27.13
C SER A 215 -8.37 11.91 -27.83
N LEU A 216 -9.46 12.01 -27.07
CA LEU A 216 -10.82 11.99 -27.61
C LEU A 216 -11.14 13.24 -28.45
N LEU A 217 -10.75 14.42 -27.97
CA LEU A 217 -10.99 15.68 -28.68
C LEU A 217 -10.15 15.81 -29.96
N GLU A 218 -8.97 15.22 -29.98
CA GLU A 218 -8.10 15.14 -31.17
C GLU A 218 -8.54 14.05 -32.17
N GLY A 219 -9.67 13.36 -31.94
CA GLY A 219 -10.17 12.32 -32.83
C GLY A 219 -9.38 11.00 -32.80
N ARG A 220 -8.40 10.85 -31.89
CA ARG A 220 -7.55 9.65 -31.77
C ARG A 220 -8.22 8.48 -31.04
N GLY A 221 -9.44 8.69 -30.54
CA GLY A 221 -10.21 7.69 -29.80
C GLY A 221 -9.76 7.47 -28.35
N PRO A 222 -10.38 6.48 -27.66
CA PRO A 222 -10.09 6.16 -26.26
C PRO A 222 -8.64 5.77 -26.02
N ARG A 223 -7.94 6.49 -25.13
CA ARG A 223 -6.55 6.20 -24.81
C ARG A 223 -6.46 5.02 -23.83
N PRO A 224 -5.73 3.94 -24.14
CA PRO A 224 -5.49 2.86 -23.19
C PRO A 224 -4.62 3.36 -22.03
N ARG A 225 -4.82 2.77 -20.84
CA ARG A 225 -3.99 3.09 -19.67
C ARG A 225 -2.55 2.63 -19.92
N PRO A 226 -1.53 3.50 -19.77
CA PRO A 226 -0.15 3.08 -19.96
C PRO A 226 0.26 2.13 -18.84
N LYS A 227 0.99 1.07 -19.17
CA LYS A 227 1.58 0.19 -18.16
C LYS A 227 2.72 0.91 -17.44
N ILE A 228 2.94 0.57 -16.16
CA ILE A 228 3.95 1.18 -15.29
C ILE A 228 5.00 0.15 -14.83
N PRO A 229 6.24 0.56 -14.52
CA PRO A 229 7.24 -0.34 -13.96
C PRO A 229 6.82 -0.82 -12.56
N VAL A 230 7.00 -2.11 -12.29
CA VAL A 230 6.53 -2.75 -11.05
C VAL A 230 7.48 -2.59 -9.86
N TRP A 231 8.77 -2.31 -10.08
CA TRP A 231 9.77 -2.30 -9.02
C TRP A 231 9.43 -1.41 -7.81
N PRO A 232 8.85 -0.20 -7.93
CA PRO A 232 8.58 0.64 -6.75
C PRO A 232 7.50 0.00 -5.85
N LEU A 233 6.48 -0.60 -6.45
CA LEU A 233 5.46 -1.36 -5.71
C LEU A 233 6.07 -2.57 -4.98
N ARG A 234 7.05 -3.22 -5.60
CA ARG A 234 7.76 -4.35 -4.97
C ARG A 234 8.64 -3.92 -3.82
N LEU A 235 9.24 -2.73 -3.88
CA LEU A 235 9.96 -2.16 -2.73
C LEU A 235 9.02 -1.83 -1.58
N ILE A 236 7.80 -1.35 -1.85
CA ILE A 236 6.78 -1.14 -0.80
C ILE A 236 6.36 -2.48 -0.18
N ILE A 237 6.15 -3.51 -1.01
CA ILE A 237 5.86 -4.87 -0.57
C ILE A 237 7.00 -5.44 0.30
N LEU A 238 8.25 -5.25 -0.14
CA LEU A 238 9.44 -5.72 0.56
C LEU A 238 9.65 -4.96 1.88
N GLN A 239 9.47 -3.64 1.87
CA GLN A 239 9.50 -2.81 3.07
C GLN A 239 8.53 -3.37 4.11
N LEU A 240 7.28 -3.64 3.73
CA LEU A 240 6.29 -4.20 4.64
C LEU A 240 6.72 -5.56 5.21
N ALA A 241 7.25 -6.44 4.36
CA ALA A 241 7.72 -7.75 4.79
C ALA A 241 8.92 -7.66 5.75
N VAL A 242 9.83 -6.72 5.51
CA VAL A 242 10.98 -6.44 6.39
C VAL A 242 10.51 -5.87 7.72
N ILE A 243 9.60 -4.90 7.72
CA ILE A 243 9.04 -4.29 8.94
C ILE A 243 8.41 -5.37 9.82
N TYR A 244 7.52 -6.20 9.27
CA TYR A 244 6.86 -7.25 10.05
C TYR A 244 7.86 -8.30 10.53
N CYS A 245 8.75 -8.80 9.68
CA CYS A 245 9.74 -9.80 10.09
C CYS A 245 10.64 -9.27 11.21
N ALA A 246 11.16 -8.05 11.07
CA ALA A 246 12.00 -7.42 12.08
C ALA A 246 11.24 -7.23 13.40
N SER A 247 9.97 -6.83 13.34
CA SER A 247 9.11 -6.73 14.54
C SER A 247 8.92 -8.09 15.22
N GLY A 248 8.63 -9.14 14.44
CA GLY A 248 8.48 -10.50 14.95
C GLY A 248 9.75 -11.05 15.62
N VAL A 249 10.92 -10.75 15.06
CA VAL A 249 12.23 -11.08 15.65
C VAL A 249 12.44 -10.32 16.97
N GLN A 250 12.11 -9.03 17.01
CA GLN A 250 12.24 -8.21 18.23
C GLN A 250 11.30 -8.68 19.36
N LYS A 251 10.18 -9.32 19.02
CA LYS A 251 9.18 -9.86 19.96
C LYS A 251 9.60 -11.21 20.58
N ALA A 252 10.86 -11.32 20.98
CA ALA A 252 11.44 -12.52 21.59
C ALA A 252 11.53 -12.45 23.14
N GLY A 253 11.14 -11.33 23.76
CA GLY A 253 11.21 -11.12 25.21
C GLY A 253 10.27 -12.01 26.04
N VAL A 254 10.48 -12.05 27.36
CA VAL A 254 9.75 -12.94 28.29
C VAL A 254 8.24 -12.74 28.22
N GLY A 255 7.75 -11.49 28.20
CA GLY A 255 6.31 -11.20 28.09
C GLY A 255 5.67 -11.77 26.82
N TRP A 256 6.39 -11.81 25.69
CA TRP A 256 5.91 -12.42 24.45
C TRP A 256 5.93 -13.95 24.51
N ARG A 257 6.91 -14.55 25.21
CA ARG A 257 6.97 -16.00 25.41
C ARG A 257 5.83 -16.48 26.32
N ASN A 258 5.55 -15.75 27.39
CA ASN A 258 4.51 -16.10 28.36
C ASN A 258 3.09 -15.75 27.89
N GLY A 259 2.93 -15.00 26.78
CA GLY A 259 1.62 -14.59 26.27
C GLY A 259 1.04 -13.35 26.97
N GLU A 260 1.84 -12.62 27.74
CA GLU A 260 1.37 -11.48 28.54
C GLU A 260 1.57 -10.13 27.85
N ALA A 261 2.32 -10.09 26.73
CA ALA A 261 2.71 -8.85 26.09
C ALA A 261 1.53 -7.97 25.67
N LEU A 262 0.46 -8.55 25.10
CA LEU A 262 -0.73 -7.77 24.74
C LEU A 262 -1.46 -7.26 25.97
N TYR A 263 -1.59 -8.07 27.02
CA TYR A 263 -2.21 -7.63 28.27
C TYR A 263 -1.51 -6.38 28.81
N TYR A 264 -0.18 -6.40 28.90
CA TYR A 264 0.59 -5.24 29.31
C TYR A 264 0.41 -4.06 28.34
N ALA A 265 0.58 -4.28 27.03
CA ALA A 265 0.49 -3.21 26.04
C ALA A 265 -0.88 -2.50 26.06
N THR A 266 -1.97 -3.26 26.20
CA THR A 266 -3.34 -2.71 26.25
C THR A 266 -3.73 -2.12 27.61
N SER A 267 -2.91 -2.32 28.64
CA SER A 267 -3.10 -1.78 29.99
C SER A 267 -2.21 -0.56 30.26
N LEU A 268 -1.29 -0.21 29.37
CA LEU A 268 -0.45 0.99 29.50
C LEU A 268 -1.27 2.26 29.26
N GLU A 269 -1.14 3.23 30.16
CA GLU A 269 -1.98 4.43 30.16
C GLU A 269 -1.89 5.26 28.89
N HIS A 270 -0.69 5.34 28.30
CA HIS A 270 -0.48 6.09 27.07
C HIS A 270 -0.97 5.35 25.81
N PHE A 271 -1.35 4.07 25.92
CA PHE A 271 -1.83 3.29 24.78
C PHE A 271 -3.30 2.91 24.84
N PHE A 272 -4.00 2.90 25.99
CA PHE A 272 -5.41 2.55 25.97
C PHE A 272 -6.24 3.61 25.23
N ARG A 273 -7.26 3.19 24.47
CA ARG A 273 -8.10 4.13 23.72
C ARG A 273 -9.26 4.69 24.55
N VAL A 274 -9.87 3.84 25.37
CA VAL A 274 -10.92 4.22 26.32
C VAL A 274 -10.64 3.57 27.67
N ARG A 275 -10.89 4.28 28.77
CA ARG A 275 -10.50 3.84 30.12
C ARG A 275 -11.20 2.53 30.52
N GLU A 276 -12.44 2.38 30.11
CA GLU A 276 -13.32 1.25 30.44
C GLU A 276 -12.90 -0.05 29.73
N GLN A 277 -12.02 0.01 28.74
CA GLN A 277 -11.55 -1.20 28.04
C GLN A 277 -10.79 -2.14 28.97
N ILE A 278 -10.30 -1.68 30.12
CA ILE A 278 -9.59 -2.51 31.10
C ILE A 278 -10.44 -3.72 31.55
N TYR A 279 -11.76 -3.57 31.67
CA TYR A 279 -12.65 -4.67 32.03
C TYR A 279 -12.67 -5.75 30.94
N ALA A 280 -12.68 -5.34 29.67
CA ALA A 280 -12.58 -6.25 28.53
C ALA A 280 -11.20 -6.90 28.45
N VAL A 281 -10.12 -6.14 28.64
CA VAL A 281 -8.74 -6.64 28.64
C VAL A 281 -8.55 -7.72 29.71
N VAL A 282 -9.02 -7.48 30.94
CA VAL A 282 -8.95 -8.47 32.03
C VAL A 282 -9.76 -9.72 31.71
N LEU A 283 -10.98 -9.57 31.17
CA LEU A 283 -11.79 -10.72 30.74
C LEU A 283 -11.10 -11.52 29.63
N LEU A 284 -10.59 -10.86 28.60
CA LEU A 284 -9.90 -11.51 27.47
C LEU A 284 -8.62 -12.21 27.91
N GLN A 285 -7.87 -11.66 28.87
CA GLN A 285 -6.72 -12.31 29.49
C GLN A 285 -7.14 -13.54 30.30
N LYS A 286 -8.21 -13.44 31.10
CA LYS A 286 -8.74 -14.56 31.89
C LYS A 286 -9.23 -15.70 31.00
N LEU A 287 -9.81 -15.38 29.84
CA LEU A 287 -10.27 -16.35 28.85
C LEU A 287 -9.14 -16.96 27.99
N GLY A 288 -7.88 -16.55 28.18
CA GLY A 288 -6.77 -17.08 27.37
C GLY A 288 -6.62 -16.42 25.99
N LEU A 289 -7.48 -15.46 25.64
CA LEU A 289 -7.55 -14.90 24.28
C LEU A 289 -6.39 -13.95 24.00
N LEU A 290 -5.99 -13.11 24.96
CA LEU A 290 -4.84 -12.22 24.79
C LEU A 290 -3.52 -12.99 24.73
N GLN A 291 -3.39 -14.11 25.44
CA GLN A 291 -2.24 -15.01 25.32
C GLN A 291 -2.16 -15.62 23.93
N LEU A 292 -3.28 -16.15 23.43
CA LEU A 292 -3.37 -16.68 22.08
C LEU A 292 -2.99 -15.62 21.03
N PHE A 293 -3.56 -14.41 21.11
CA PHE A 293 -3.24 -13.33 20.18
C PHE A 293 -1.79 -12.87 20.29
N THR A 294 -1.20 -12.87 21.49
CA THR A 294 0.21 -12.52 21.70
C THR A 294 1.11 -13.45 20.89
N TRP A 295 0.86 -14.76 20.94
CA TRP A 295 1.63 -15.72 20.15
C TRP A 295 1.31 -15.64 18.67
N LEU A 296 0.03 -15.54 18.30
CA LEU A 296 -0.40 -15.44 16.90
C LEU A 296 0.24 -14.24 16.20
N ILE A 297 0.22 -13.05 16.82
CA ILE A 297 0.83 -11.84 16.24
C ILE A 297 2.33 -12.02 16.07
N ARG A 298 3.03 -12.54 17.08
CA ARG A 298 4.49 -12.77 17.00
C ARG A 298 4.84 -13.70 15.83
N PHE A 299 4.19 -14.86 15.74
CA PHE A 299 4.46 -15.82 14.67
C PHE A 299 4.01 -15.30 13.32
N TRP A 300 2.89 -14.59 13.27
CA TRP A 300 2.41 -13.99 12.03
C TRP A 300 3.40 -12.95 11.49
N GLU A 301 3.94 -12.08 12.34
CA GLU A 301 4.93 -11.09 11.94
C GLU A 301 6.24 -11.74 11.50
N LEU A 302 6.76 -12.69 12.28
CA LEU A 302 7.99 -13.42 11.97
C LEU A 302 7.91 -14.18 10.65
N LEU A 303 6.76 -14.80 10.38
CA LEU A 303 6.54 -15.64 9.21
C LEU A 303 5.92 -14.89 8.03
N PHE A 304 5.59 -13.61 8.17
CA PHE A 304 5.00 -12.81 7.09
C PHE A 304 5.77 -12.91 5.75
N PRO A 305 7.13 -12.91 5.71
CA PRO A 305 7.87 -13.07 4.46
C PRO A 305 7.58 -14.35 3.67
N VAL A 306 7.01 -15.38 4.29
CA VAL A 306 6.56 -16.62 3.60
C VAL A 306 5.56 -16.31 2.49
N VAL A 307 4.79 -15.23 2.61
CA VAL A 307 3.87 -14.78 1.55
C VAL A 307 4.60 -14.46 0.23
N LEU A 308 5.84 -13.97 0.31
CA LEU A 308 6.67 -13.67 -0.86
C LEU A 308 7.08 -14.96 -1.57
N VAL A 309 7.41 -16.00 -0.79
CA VAL A 309 7.73 -17.34 -1.30
C VAL A 309 6.51 -17.92 -2.03
N GLY A 310 5.30 -17.80 -1.49
CA GLY A 310 4.10 -18.28 -2.15
C GLY A 310 3.65 -17.44 -3.36
N GLU A 311 3.94 -16.14 -3.42
CA GLU A 311 3.79 -15.35 -4.68
C GLU A 311 4.82 -15.81 -5.74
N LEU A 312 6.07 -16.11 -5.34
CA LEU A 312 7.09 -16.63 -6.24
C LEU A 312 6.73 -18.03 -6.78
N ALA A 313 6.28 -18.94 -5.92
CA ALA A 313 5.82 -20.28 -6.31
C ALA A 313 4.64 -20.22 -7.30
N ARG A 314 3.67 -19.32 -7.07
CA ARG A 314 2.58 -19.08 -8.04
C ARG A 314 3.06 -18.50 -9.37
N THR A 315 4.13 -17.72 -9.35
CA THR A 315 4.75 -17.20 -10.58
C THR A 315 5.45 -18.33 -11.35
N PHE A 316 6.15 -19.23 -10.64
CA PHE A 316 6.70 -20.46 -11.20
C PHE A 316 5.63 -21.31 -11.88
N ASP A 317 4.48 -21.51 -11.24
CA ASP A 317 3.37 -22.30 -11.80
C ASP A 317 2.76 -21.70 -13.08
N ARG A 318 2.70 -20.37 -13.17
CA ARG A 318 2.11 -19.67 -14.33
C ARG A 318 3.07 -19.55 -15.50
N GLU A 319 4.37 -19.49 -15.24
CA GLU A 319 5.40 -19.17 -16.23
C GLU A 319 6.59 -20.15 -16.12
N PRO A 320 6.38 -21.48 -16.30
CA PRO A 320 7.46 -22.47 -16.13
C PRO A 320 8.61 -22.26 -17.13
N ALA A 321 8.31 -21.76 -18.33
CA ALA A 321 9.31 -21.44 -19.35
C ALA A 321 10.35 -20.40 -18.90
N LEU A 322 9.99 -19.50 -17.96
CA LEU A 322 10.92 -18.54 -17.40
C LEU A 322 12.08 -19.23 -16.66
N TRP A 323 11.82 -20.39 -16.05
CA TRP A 323 12.80 -21.12 -15.26
C TRP A 323 13.73 -21.99 -16.11
N SER A 324 13.29 -22.38 -17.31
CA SER A 324 14.08 -23.14 -18.27
C SER A 324 14.79 -22.27 -19.32
N ALA A 325 14.50 -20.97 -19.38
CA ALA A 325 15.03 -20.05 -20.39
C ALA A 325 16.56 -19.93 -20.43
N ALA A 326 17.24 -20.11 -19.29
CA ALA A 326 18.69 -20.01 -19.21
C ALA A 326 19.40 -21.33 -19.59
N PRO A 327 20.61 -21.28 -20.19
CA PRO A 327 21.45 -22.45 -20.41
C PRO A 327 21.65 -23.29 -19.13
N ARG A 328 21.81 -24.61 -19.28
CA ARG A 328 21.92 -25.54 -18.14
C ARG A 328 23.03 -25.13 -17.16
N TRP A 329 24.21 -24.76 -17.66
CA TRP A 329 25.33 -24.35 -16.82
C TRP A 329 25.02 -23.10 -15.97
N ARG A 330 24.34 -22.08 -16.54
CA ARG A 330 23.90 -20.88 -15.79
C ARG A 330 22.90 -21.22 -14.70
N ARG A 331 21.99 -22.17 -14.97
CA ARG A 331 21.02 -22.63 -13.98
C ARG A 331 21.69 -23.34 -12.82
N TRP A 332 22.59 -24.28 -13.09
CA TRP A 332 23.33 -24.99 -12.05
C TRP A 332 24.26 -24.07 -11.26
N ALA A 333 24.98 -23.17 -11.93
CA ALA A 333 25.80 -22.16 -11.26
C ALA A 333 24.96 -21.23 -10.36
N ALA A 334 23.77 -20.82 -10.81
CA ALA A 334 22.87 -20.02 -10.00
C ALA A 334 22.36 -20.80 -8.77
N ILE A 335 21.96 -22.07 -8.95
CA ILE A 335 21.55 -22.94 -7.84
C ILE A 335 22.70 -23.11 -6.85
N ALA A 336 23.93 -23.32 -7.33
CA ALA A 336 25.11 -23.41 -6.48
C ALA A 336 25.37 -22.10 -5.70
N ALA A 337 25.28 -20.93 -6.36
CA ALA A 337 25.42 -19.63 -5.70
C ALA A 337 24.35 -19.43 -4.60
N LEU A 338 23.09 -19.78 -4.90
CA LEU A 338 22.01 -19.73 -3.91
C LEU A 338 22.23 -20.72 -2.76
N GLY A 339 22.71 -21.93 -3.06
CA GLY A 339 23.06 -22.95 -2.07
C GLY A 339 24.16 -22.46 -1.13
N LEU A 340 25.23 -21.87 -1.67
CA LEU A 340 26.31 -21.26 -0.87
C LEU A 340 25.79 -20.09 -0.01
N ALA A 341 24.86 -19.28 -0.53
CA ALA A 341 24.26 -18.20 0.25
C ALA A 341 23.46 -18.74 1.44
N LEU A 342 22.74 -19.84 1.25
CA LEU A 342 22.02 -20.53 2.32
C LEU A 342 22.98 -21.14 3.35
N VAL A 343 24.11 -21.71 2.92
CA VAL A 343 25.16 -22.20 3.82
C VAL A 343 25.74 -21.06 4.66
N ALA A 344 26.11 -19.94 4.05
CA ALA A 344 26.59 -18.77 4.79
C ALA A 344 25.52 -18.20 5.75
N GLY A 345 24.25 -18.19 5.33
CA GLY A 345 23.12 -17.82 6.19
C GLY A 345 22.91 -18.77 7.36
N SER A 346 23.09 -20.08 7.15
CA SER A 346 23.02 -21.09 8.20
C SER A 346 24.13 -20.92 9.23
N HIS A 347 25.33 -20.57 8.76
CA HIS A 347 26.47 -20.30 9.60
C HIS A 347 26.19 -19.09 10.49
N LEU A 348 25.69 -17.99 9.91
CA LEU A 348 25.28 -16.81 10.65
C LEU A 348 24.17 -17.10 11.67
N ALA A 349 23.16 -17.88 11.29
CA ALA A 349 22.09 -18.33 12.20
C ALA A 349 22.63 -19.23 13.31
N GLY A 350 23.64 -20.04 13.04
CA GLY A 350 24.34 -20.89 13.99
C GLY A 350 25.16 -20.09 14.98
N LEU A 351 25.91 -19.09 14.50
CA LEU A 351 26.58 -18.12 15.36
C LEU A 351 25.56 -17.51 16.31
N TYR A 352 24.45 -16.99 15.81
CA TYR A 352 23.39 -16.41 16.65
C TYR A 352 22.78 -17.43 17.64
N GLY A 353 22.38 -18.61 17.16
CA GLY A 353 21.67 -19.62 17.95
C GLY A 353 22.53 -20.23 19.06
N LEU A 354 23.81 -20.51 18.77
CA LEU A 354 24.79 -21.02 19.74
C LEU A 354 25.22 -19.93 20.74
N TYR A 355 25.25 -18.68 20.29
CA TYR A 355 25.62 -17.54 21.11
C TYR A 355 24.59 -17.24 22.21
N TYR A 356 23.29 -17.39 21.90
CA TYR A 356 22.20 -17.28 22.88
C TYR A 356 21.76 -18.62 23.48
N HIS A 357 22.49 -19.71 23.21
CA HIS A 357 22.18 -21.02 23.75
C HIS A 357 22.49 -21.06 25.25
N ASP A 358 21.48 -21.36 26.06
CA ASP A 358 21.64 -21.65 27.48
C ASP A 358 21.77 -23.19 27.66
N PRO A 359 22.96 -23.70 28.00
CA PRO A 359 23.20 -25.14 28.18
C PRO A 359 22.30 -25.76 29.27
N ARG A 360 21.74 -24.95 30.17
CA ARG A 360 20.84 -25.41 31.24
C ARG A 360 19.41 -25.67 30.78
N ARG A 361 19.03 -25.16 29.60
CA ARG A 361 17.65 -25.19 29.08
C ARG A 361 17.53 -25.88 27.72
N GLY A 362 18.65 -26.14 27.05
CA GLY A 362 18.69 -26.83 25.76
C GLY A 362 18.90 -28.34 25.89
N PRO A 363 18.69 -29.10 24.81
CA PRO A 363 19.13 -30.50 24.74
C PRO A 363 20.64 -30.58 24.97
N ALA A 364 21.12 -31.64 25.62
CA ALA A 364 22.53 -31.87 25.93
C ALA A 364 23.34 -32.23 24.68
N ILE A 365 23.45 -31.28 23.74
CA ILE A 365 24.20 -31.38 22.50
C ILE A 365 25.37 -30.40 22.62
N ASP A 366 26.58 -30.86 22.33
CA ASP A 366 27.74 -29.97 22.30
C ASP A 366 27.60 -28.93 21.18
N ARG A 367 28.31 -27.79 21.33
CA ARG A 367 28.16 -26.66 20.43
C ARG A 367 28.54 -26.99 18.98
N GLU A 368 29.47 -27.91 18.78
CA GLU A 368 29.94 -28.30 17.45
C GLU A 368 28.89 -29.16 16.74
N THR A 369 28.36 -30.19 17.41
CA THR A 369 27.27 -31.02 16.91
C THR A 369 26.01 -30.18 16.62
N ALA A 370 25.65 -29.25 17.52
CA ALA A 370 24.53 -28.34 17.30
C ALA A 370 24.74 -27.43 16.06
N ARG A 371 25.98 -27.00 15.81
CA ARG A 371 26.34 -26.24 14.59
C ARG A 371 26.14 -27.08 13.33
N TRP A 372 26.68 -28.29 13.30
CA TRP A 372 26.55 -29.20 12.16
C TRP A 372 25.10 -29.58 11.87
N LEU A 373 24.32 -29.86 12.91
CA LEU A 373 22.88 -30.15 12.76
C LEU A 373 22.13 -28.95 12.18
N LEU A 374 22.41 -27.73 12.63
CA LEU A 374 21.76 -26.55 12.07
C LEU A 374 22.15 -26.32 10.61
N GLN A 375 23.43 -26.48 10.26
CA GLN A 375 23.89 -26.39 8.87
C GLN A 375 23.21 -27.45 7.98
N ALA A 376 23.13 -28.70 8.46
CA ALA A 376 22.46 -29.78 7.76
C ALA A 376 20.96 -29.49 7.57
N LEU A 377 20.25 -28.99 8.59
CA LEU A 377 18.84 -28.61 8.50
C LEU A 377 18.60 -27.45 7.53
N VAL A 378 19.49 -26.46 7.48
CA VAL A 378 19.38 -25.33 6.55
C VAL A 378 19.69 -25.73 5.11
N PHE A 379 20.51 -26.76 4.89
CA PHE A 379 20.76 -27.30 3.55
C PHE A 379 19.64 -28.25 3.09
N ALA A 380 19.31 -29.24 3.92
CA ALA A 380 18.31 -30.25 3.61
C ALA A 380 16.89 -29.67 3.62
N GLY A 381 16.60 -28.68 4.47
CA GLY A 381 15.28 -28.07 4.62
C GLY A 381 14.72 -27.48 3.32
N PRO A 382 15.38 -26.51 2.67
CA PRO A 382 14.94 -25.95 1.40
C PRO A 382 14.81 -27.00 0.30
N ILE A 383 15.73 -27.97 0.22
CA ILE A 383 15.66 -29.07 -0.75
C ILE A 383 14.43 -29.93 -0.48
N ALA A 384 14.21 -30.36 0.76
CA ALA A 384 13.05 -31.12 1.18
C ALA A 384 11.74 -30.36 0.96
N LEU A 385 11.72 -29.04 1.19
CA LEU A 385 10.56 -28.18 0.91
C LEU A 385 10.27 -28.08 -0.58
N VAL A 386 11.29 -27.94 -1.43
CA VAL A 386 11.13 -27.91 -2.89
C VAL A 386 10.67 -29.27 -3.42
N LEU A 387 11.31 -30.36 -3.00
CA LEU A 387 10.95 -31.73 -3.38
C LEU A 387 9.54 -32.07 -2.88
N GLY A 388 9.22 -31.74 -1.63
CA GLY A 388 7.90 -31.90 -1.05
C GLY A 388 6.84 -31.07 -1.79
N TYR A 389 7.12 -29.82 -2.12
CA TYR A 389 6.23 -28.99 -2.93
C TYR A 389 5.99 -29.61 -4.32
N GLN A 390 7.04 -30.08 -5.01
CA GLN A 390 6.90 -30.74 -6.31
C GLN A 390 6.12 -32.06 -6.21
N PHE A 391 6.36 -32.84 -5.15
CA PHE A 391 5.63 -34.08 -4.87
C PHE A 391 4.14 -33.81 -4.66
N VAL A 392 3.79 -32.88 -3.78
CA VAL A 392 2.40 -32.49 -3.50
C VAL A 392 1.74 -31.89 -4.75
N ARG A 393 2.47 -31.06 -5.50
CA ARG A 393 1.99 -30.47 -6.76
C ARG A 393 1.66 -31.53 -7.81
N ARG A 394 2.47 -32.59 -7.91
CA ARG A 394 2.29 -33.67 -8.89
C ARG A 394 1.18 -34.64 -8.49
N HIS A 395 1.14 -35.06 -7.22
CA HIS A 395 0.23 -36.12 -6.76
C HIS A 395 -1.08 -35.58 -6.15
N PHE A 396 -1.07 -34.35 -5.62
CA PHE A 396 -2.21 -33.74 -4.93
C PHE A 396 -2.48 -32.30 -5.43
N PRO A 397 -2.73 -32.08 -6.74
CA PRO A 397 -2.88 -30.74 -7.31
C PRO A 397 -4.07 -29.96 -6.74
N ALA A 398 -5.11 -30.65 -6.25
CA ALA A 398 -6.22 -30.02 -5.52
C ALA A 398 -5.76 -29.34 -4.23
N VAL A 399 -4.86 -29.99 -3.47
CA VAL A 399 -4.29 -29.45 -2.24
C VAL A 399 -3.45 -28.22 -2.55
N THR A 400 -2.57 -28.28 -3.55
CA THR A 400 -1.77 -27.11 -3.96
C THR A 400 -2.64 -25.93 -4.38
N ARG A 401 -3.71 -26.16 -5.15
CA ARG A 401 -4.65 -25.10 -5.55
C ARG A 401 -5.41 -24.48 -4.37
N ALA A 402 -5.66 -25.24 -3.31
CA ALA A 402 -6.32 -24.73 -2.11
C ALA A 402 -5.35 -24.03 -1.14
N VAL A 403 -4.19 -24.64 -0.88
CA VAL A 403 -3.23 -24.20 0.14
C VAL A 403 -2.42 -22.98 -0.31
N LEU A 404 -1.93 -23.00 -1.56
CA LEU A 404 -0.99 -21.99 -2.05
C LEU A 404 -1.57 -20.56 -2.08
N PRO A 405 -2.84 -20.32 -2.44
CA PRO A 405 -3.43 -18.97 -2.38
C PRO A 405 -3.79 -18.49 -0.97
N TRP A 406 -3.96 -19.41 -0.02
CA TRP A 406 -4.42 -19.11 1.34
C TRP A 406 -3.28 -19.11 2.35
N ILE A 407 -2.65 -20.26 2.61
CA ILE A 407 -1.63 -20.42 3.66
C ILE A 407 -0.31 -19.78 3.24
N LEU A 408 0.14 -20.01 2.02
CA LEU A 408 1.37 -19.39 1.49
C LEU A 408 1.07 -18.11 0.69
N GLY A 409 -0.20 -17.77 0.52
CA GLY A 409 -0.64 -16.67 -0.32
C GLY A 409 -1.20 -15.51 0.49
N ARG A 410 -1.27 -14.34 -0.12
CA ARG A 410 -1.64 -13.08 0.54
C ARG A 410 -2.99 -13.07 1.27
N ARG A 411 -3.91 -14.01 0.99
CA ARG A 411 -5.27 -13.96 1.54
C ARG A 411 -5.26 -14.07 3.05
N VAL A 412 -4.65 -15.11 3.62
CA VAL A 412 -4.60 -15.26 5.08
C VAL A 412 -3.73 -14.16 5.70
N TRP A 413 -2.56 -13.91 5.14
CA TRP A 413 -1.60 -12.97 5.71
C TRP A 413 -2.14 -11.54 5.74
N LEU A 414 -2.63 -11.01 4.62
CA LEU A 414 -3.16 -9.64 4.58
C LEU A 414 -4.50 -9.54 5.31
N THR A 415 -5.36 -10.57 5.29
CA THR A 415 -6.61 -10.52 6.07
C THR A 415 -6.35 -10.55 7.56
N ALA A 416 -5.47 -11.43 8.05
CA ALA A 416 -5.06 -11.43 9.46
C ALA A 416 -4.40 -10.11 9.85
N GLY A 417 -3.53 -9.56 8.99
CA GLY A 417 -2.96 -8.23 9.14
C GLY A 417 -4.03 -7.16 9.32
N VAL A 418 -5.02 -7.09 8.42
CA VAL A 418 -6.15 -6.14 8.54
C VAL A 418 -6.89 -6.33 9.88
N VAL A 419 -7.18 -7.56 10.29
CA VAL A 419 -7.87 -7.84 11.56
C VAL A 419 -7.04 -7.36 12.76
N PHE A 420 -5.75 -7.65 12.79
CA PHE A 420 -4.87 -7.22 13.88
C PHE A 420 -4.77 -5.70 13.94
N HIS A 421 -4.61 -5.04 12.80
CA HIS A 421 -4.50 -3.58 12.71
C HIS A 421 -5.81 -2.89 13.11
N LEU A 422 -6.97 -3.43 12.72
CA LEU A 422 -8.27 -2.92 13.18
C LEU A 422 -8.50 -3.18 14.67
N GLY A 423 -7.98 -4.29 15.22
CA GLY A 423 -7.98 -4.55 16.66
C GLY A 423 -7.12 -3.53 17.42
N ILE A 424 -5.94 -3.20 16.90
CA ILE A 424 -5.09 -2.13 17.43
C ILE A 424 -5.83 -0.79 17.35
N GLU A 425 -6.44 -0.44 16.22
CA GLU A 425 -7.24 0.79 16.11
C GLU A 425 -8.36 0.84 17.14
N ALA A 426 -9.06 -0.27 17.37
CA ALA A 426 -10.18 -0.30 18.30
C ALA A 426 -9.75 -0.17 19.77
N MET A 427 -8.60 -0.75 20.14
CA MET A 427 -8.19 -0.89 21.55
C MET A 427 -7.01 -0.02 21.94
N MET A 428 -6.25 0.51 20.99
CA MET A 428 -5.01 1.22 21.26
C MET A 428 -4.97 2.59 20.59
N ASN A 429 -4.43 3.57 21.29
CA ASN A 429 -4.15 4.90 20.78
C ASN A 429 -2.68 5.00 20.36
N VAL A 430 -2.41 4.66 19.09
CA VAL A 430 -1.06 4.66 18.51
C VAL A 430 -0.93 5.64 17.34
N GLY A 431 -1.74 6.70 17.34
CA GLY A 431 -1.77 7.71 16.28
C GLY A 431 -2.12 7.10 14.91
N THR A 432 -1.44 7.57 13.87
CA THR A 432 -1.68 7.12 12.48
C THR A 432 -0.92 5.84 12.09
N PHE A 433 -0.27 5.16 13.04
CA PHE A 433 0.53 3.96 12.78
C PHE A 433 -0.27 2.87 12.05
N VAL A 434 -1.49 2.61 12.50
CA VAL A 434 -2.35 1.57 11.92
C VAL A 434 -2.62 1.84 10.45
N GLN A 435 -2.97 3.08 10.13
CA GLN A 435 -3.28 3.55 8.79
C GLN A 435 -2.04 3.53 7.90
N ALA A 436 -0.89 3.94 8.43
CA ALA A 436 0.40 3.86 7.76
C ALA A 436 0.77 2.43 7.36
N MET A 437 0.44 1.43 8.20
CA MET A 437 0.67 0.03 7.87
C MET A 437 -0.33 -0.49 6.83
N LEU A 438 -1.63 -0.23 7.04
CA LEU A 438 -2.68 -0.74 6.16
C LEU A 438 -2.62 -0.15 4.75
N VAL A 439 -2.15 1.09 4.59
CA VAL A 439 -2.13 1.71 3.27
C VAL A 439 -1.15 1.03 2.31
N MET A 440 -0.06 0.45 2.80
CA MET A 440 0.87 -0.33 1.99
C MET A 440 0.24 -1.62 1.43
N TYR A 441 -0.88 -2.09 1.99
CA TYR A 441 -1.56 -3.30 1.50
C TYR A 441 -2.15 -3.08 0.10
N PHE A 442 -2.42 -1.83 -0.27
CA PHE A 442 -2.88 -1.48 -1.62
C PHE A 442 -1.85 -1.83 -2.70
N ALA A 443 -0.55 -1.90 -2.36
CA ALA A 443 0.49 -2.35 -3.30
C ALA A 443 0.33 -3.84 -3.69
N TRP A 444 -0.40 -4.64 -2.90
CA TRP A 444 -0.62 -6.07 -3.14
C TRP A 444 -1.85 -6.38 -4.00
N LEU A 445 -2.70 -5.38 -4.22
CA LEU A 445 -3.95 -5.54 -4.97
C LEU A 445 -3.67 -5.88 -6.43
N ARG A 446 -4.48 -6.79 -6.97
CA ARG A 446 -4.52 -7.07 -8.40
C ARG A 446 -5.68 -6.35 -9.08
N PRO A 447 -5.59 -6.09 -10.39
CA PRO A 447 -6.63 -5.35 -11.10
C PRO A 447 -8.00 -6.05 -11.05
N GLU A 448 -8.02 -7.38 -11.05
CA GLU A 448 -9.26 -8.16 -10.95
C GLU A 448 -9.92 -8.02 -9.57
N GLU A 449 -9.12 -7.85 -8.50
CA GLU A 449 -9.62 -7.62 -7.14
C GLU A 449 -10.21 -6.21 -7.02
N ILE A 450 -9.63 -5.23 -7.69
CA ILE A 450 -10.16 -3.86 -7.76
C ILE A 450 -11.51 -3.85 -8.49
N GLU A 451 -11.62 -4.57 -9.62
CA GLU A 451 -12.90 -4.71 -10.33
C GLU A 451 -13.96 -5.42 -9.46
N ALA A 452 -13.58 -6.52 -8.80
CA ALA A 452 -14.47 -7.22 -7.89
C ALA A 452 -14.93 -6.33 -6.73
N LEU A 453 -14.03 -5.50 -6.18
CA LEU A 453 -14.34 -4.54 -5.13
C LEU A 453 -15.40 -3.53 -5.58
N PHE A 454 -15.23 -2.91 -6.76
CA PHE A 454 -16.20 -1.92 -7.24
C PHE A 454 -17.53 -2.55 -7.64
N ARG A 455 -17.52 -3.74 -8.27
CA ARG A 455 -18.75 -4.50 -8.54
C ARG A 455 -19.49 -4.85 -7.24
N PHE A 456 -18.75 -5.25 -6.21
CA PHE A 456 -19.31 -5.53 -4.88
C PHE A 456 -19.90 -4.26 -4.25
N ALA A 457 -19.14 -3.18 -4.20
CA ALA A 457 -19.58 -1.91 -3.59
C ALA A 457 -20.82 -1.32 -4.29
N GLN A 458 -20.93 -1.54 -5.60
CA GLN A 458 -22.06 -1.08 -6.42
C GLN A 458 -23.22 -2.10 -6.54
N SER A 459 -23.12 -3.26 -5.88
CA SER A 459 -24.20 -4.25 -5.81
C SER A 459 -25.15 -3.99 -4.63
N ARG A 460 -26.36 -4.56 -4.66
CA ARG A 460 -27.30 -4.58 -3.54
C ARG A 460 -27.39 -5.97 -2.92
N PRO A 461 -27.53 -6.09 -1.59
CA PRO A 461 -27.91 -7.37 -0.99
C PRO A 461 -29.31 -7.79 -1.49
N LEU A 462 -29.47 -9.06 -1.83
CA LEU A 462 -30.78 -9.64 -2.15
C LEU A 462 -31.67 -9.62 -0.90
N ARG A 463 -32.99 -9.51 -1.02
CA ARG A 463 -33.95 -9.67 0.10
C ARG A 463 -33.99 -11.15 0.54
N ALA A 464 -34.47 -11.42 1.75
CA ALA A 464 -34.55 -12.79 2.25
C ALA A 464 -35.58 -13.60 1.43
N GLY A 465 -35.13 -14.67 0.77
CA GLY A 465 -35.93 -15.45 -0.18
C GLY A 465 -35.96 -14.88 -1.60
N GLU A 466 -35.21 -13.83 -1.90
CA GLU A 466 -35.00 -13.35 -3.26
C GLU A 466 -33.81 -14.09 -3.89
N GLY A 467 -34.02 -14.69 -5.07
CA GLY A 467 -33.01 -15.48 -5.77
C GLY A 467 -32.43 -16.60 -4.90
N ALA A 468 -31.11 -16.69 -4.82
CA ALA A 468 -30.41 -17.71 -4.03
C ALA A 468 -30.26 -17.39 -2.53
N ARG A 469 -30.80 -16.26 -2.02
CA ARG A 469 -30.63 -15.88 -0.61
C ARG A 469 -31.63 -16.60 0.29
N PRO A 470 -31.19 -17.44 1.25
CA PRO A 470 -32.10 -18.21 2.09
C PRO A 470 -32.92 -17.33 3.05
N ARG A 471 -34.15 -17.78 3.38
CA ARG A 471 -34.93 -17.26 4.51
C ARG A 471 -34.55 -18.03 5.78
N ARG A 472 -33.76 -17.40 6.66
CA ARG A 472 -33.35 -18.01 7.95
C ARG A 472 -34.31 -17.64 9.08
N VAL A 473 -34.59 -18.61 9.96
CA VAL A 473 -35.49 -18.48 11.11
C VAL A 473 -34.75 -18.90 12.39
N GLY A 474 -35.21 -18.44 13.56
CA GLY A 474 -34.60 -18.77 14.87
C GLY A 474 -33.13 -18.33 14.99
N VAL A 475 -32.30 -19.15 15.65
CA VAL A 475 -30.86 -18.90 15.89
C VAL A 475 -30.08 -18.72 14.58
N ARG A 476 -30.52 -19.36 13.49
CA ARG A 476 -29.88 -19.21 12.17
C ARG A 476 -29.94 -17.77 11.64
N ARG A 477 -30.81 -16.89 12.18
CA ARG A 477 -30.82 -15.45 11.87
C ARG A 477 -29.50 -14.75 12.21
N LEU A 478 -28.69 -15.28 13.12
CA LEU A 478 -27.34 -14.77 13.42
C LEU A 478 -26.41 -14.81 12.20
N LEU A 479 -26.68 -15.67 11.21
CA LEU A 479 -25.93 -15.75 9.95
C LEU A 479 -26.43 -14.75 8.89
N ALA A 480 -27.51 -14.01 9.15
CA ALA A 480 -28.09 -13.07 8.19
C ALA A 480 -27.11 -11.98 7.72
N PRO A 481 -26.19 -11.43 8.55
CA PRO A 481 -25.17 -10.51 8.08
C PRO A 481 -24.23 -11.14 7.05
N LEU A 482 -23.81 -12.39 7.26
CA LEU A 482 -22.98 -13.13 6.31
C LEU A 482 -23.74 -13.40 5.00
N ASP A 483 -25.02 -13.77 5.08
CA ASP A 483 -25.86 -13.95 3.90
C ASP A 483 -26.01 -12.64 3.10
N ARG A 484 -26.13 -11.49 3.77
CA ARG A 484 -26.18 -10.16 3.09
C ARG A 484 -24.89 -9.83 2.35
N LEU A 485 -23.75 -10.30 2.83
CA LEU A 485 -22.46 -10.11 2.18
C LEU A 485 -22.29 -11.06 0.99
N ARG A 486 -22.72 -12.32 1.12
CA ARG A 486 -22.56 -13.35 0.08
C ARG A 486 -23.57 -13.23 -1.07
N HIS A 487 -24.84 -12.97 -0.77
CA HIS A 487 -25.92 -12.99 -1.75
C HIS A 487 -26.28 -11.57 -2.18
N ARG A 488 -25.67 -11.12 -3.27
CA ARG A 488 -25.84 -9.76 -3.82
C ARG A 488 -26.12 -9.82 -5.31
N ALA A 489 -26.90 -8.86 -5.80
CA ALA A 489 -27.16 -8.67 -7.22
C ALA A 489 -26.68 -7.29 -7.68
N PRO A 490 -26.28 -7.14 -8.96
CA PRO A 490 -26.01 -5.84 -9.54
C PRO A 490 -27.19 -4.89 -9.32
N ARG A 491 -26.91 -3.62 -9.01
CA ARG A 491 -27.95 -2.59 -9.03
C ARG A 491 -28.38 -2.33 -10.47
N PRO A 492 -29.62 -1.88 -10.72
CA PRO A 492 -30.06 -1.51 -12.06
C PRO A 492 -29.07 -0.55 -12.72
N LYS A 493 -28.86 -0.75 -14.03
CA LYS A 493 -28.00 0.13 -14.83
C LYS A 493 -28.65 1.50 -14.96
N ILE A 494 -27.80 2.50 -15.11
CA ILE A 494 -28.19 3.88 -15.42
C ILE A 494 -27.96 4.07 -16.92
N ARG A 495 -29.02 4.38 -17.66
CA ARG A 495 -28.93 4.58 -19.10
C ARG A 495 -28.65 6.05 -19.39
N VAL A 496 -27.62 6.34 -20.16
CA VAL A 496 -27.17 7.69 -20.49
C VAL A 496 -27.39 7.93 -21.98
N GLY A 497 -28.16 8.98 -22.30
CA GLY A 497 -28.41 9.35 -23.69
C GLY A 497 -27.11 9.81 -24.34
N CYS A 498 -26.80 9.29 -25.51
CA CYS A 498 -25.58 9.59 -26.25
C CYS A 498 -25.94 9.92 -27.70
N VAL A 499 -25.38 11.02 -28.22
CA VAL A 499 -25.60 11.43 -29.62
C VAL A 499 -24.79 10.49 -30.52
N PRO A 500 -25.43 9.75 -31.45
CA PRO A 500 -24.71 8.92 -32.42
C PRO A 500 -23.68 9.76 -33.18
N GLY A 501 -22.45 9.25 -33.32
CA GLY A 501 -21.47 9.83 -34.24
C GLY A 501 -21.61 9.21 -35.62
N ASP A 502 -20.96 9.79 -36.63
CA ASP A 502 -20.97 9.31 -38.03
C ASP A 502 -20.20 7.97 -38.24
N GLY A 503 -19.90 7.22 -37.18
CA GLY A 503 -19.21 5.92 -37.27
C GLY A 503 -19.40 5.04 -36.03
N ASP A 504 -18.95 3.78 -36.13
CA ASP A 504 -19.15 2.69 -35.14
C ASP A 504 -18.41 2.86 -33.78
N GLY A 505 -17.86 4.05 -33.50
CA GLY A 505 -17.09 4.34 -32.29
C GLY A 505 -17.95 4.78 -31.09
N PRO A 506 -17.44 4.64 -29.85
CA PRO A 506 -18.14 5.17 -28.67
C PRO A 506 -18.25 6.69 -28.77
N THR A 507 -19.43 7.22 -28.44
CA THR A 507 -19.66 8.67 -28.46
C THR A 507 -18.72 9.40 -27.50
N LEU A 508 -18.43 10.69 -27.73
CA LEU A 508 -17.58 11.48 -26.82
C LEU A 508 -18.06 11.40 -25.36
N ARG A 509 -19.37 11.45 -25.15
CA ARG A 509 -20.00 11.38 -23.82
C ARG A 509 -19.76 10.02 -23.17
N GLU A 510 -19.97 8.93 -23.90
CA GLU A 510 -19.68 7.58 -23.43
C GLU A 510 -18.19 7.42 -23.07
N ALA A 511 -17.30 7.87 -23.96
CA ALA A 511 -15.87 7.75 -23.78
C ALA A 511 -15.34 8.58 -22.60
N LEU A 512 -16.00 9.70 -22.25
CA LEU A 512 -15.68 10.51 -21.07
C LEU A 512 -16.17 9.89 -19.77
N LEU A 513 -17.30 9.18 -19.78
CA LEU A 513 -17.88 8.54 -18.60
C LEU A 513 -17.23 7.19 -18.28
N ARG A 514 -16.80 6.45 -19.29
CA ARG A 514 -16.25 5.09 -19.14
C ARG A 514 -15.10 4.96 -18.12
N PRO A 515 -14.13 5.89 -18.04
CA PRO A 515 -13.06 5.81 -17.03
C PRO A 515 -13.55 5.88 -15.57
N TRP A 516 -14.75 6.43 -15.36
CA TRP A 516 -15.36 6.64 -14.05
C TRP A 516 -16.32 5.50 -13.65
N ASP A 517 -16.79 4.71 -14.63
CA ASP A 517 -17.69 3.58 -14.41
C ASP A 517 -16.94 2.30 -14.00
N LEU A 518 -16.46 2.27 -12.76
CA LEU A 518 -15.60 1.19 -12.27
C LEU A 518 -16.36 -0.12 -11.98
N GLY A 519 -17.68 -0.08 -11.80
CA GLY A 519 -18.51 -1.26 -11.56
C GLY A 519 -19.41 -1.66 -12.73
N GLY A 520 -19.33 -0.97 -13.88
CA GLY A 520 -20.08 -1.32 -15.09
C GLY A 520 -21.58 -1.03 -14.99
N ARG A 521 -21.96 0.06 -14.33
CA ARG A 521 -23.35 0.45 -14.10
C ARG A 521 -23.91 1.38 -15.17
N LEU A 522 -23.08 1.91 -16.08
CA LEU A 522 -23.54 2.78 -17.15
C LEU A 522 -23.81 1.99 -18.42
N GLU A 523 -24.90 2.36 -19.09
CA GLU A 523 -25.24 1.88 -20.42
C GLU A 523 -25.60 3.07 -21.29
N CYS A 524 -25.06 3.13 -22.51
CA CYS A 524 -25.37 4.22 -23.43
C CYS A 524 -26.55 3.81 -24.32
N PHE A 525 -27.42 4.76 -24.63
CA PHE A 525 -28.48 4.57 -25.62
C PHE A 525 -28.44 5.73 -26.63
N PRO A 526 -28.77 5.47 -27.90
CA PRO A 526 -28.83 6.51 -28.91
C PRO A 526 -29.97 7.49 -28.57
N ASP A 527 -29.64 8.78 -28.50
CA ASP A 527 -30.59 9.87 -28.27
C ASP A 527 -30.31 10.98 -29.30
N ALA A 528 -31.05 10.94 -30.41
CA ALA A 528 -30.87 11.85 -31.55
C ALA A 528 -31.21 13.31 -31.20
N ASP A 529 -32.08 13.51 -30.20
CA ASP A 529 -32.56 14.83 -29.76
C ASP A 529 -31.74 15.41 -28.59
N ALA A 530 -30.64 14.75 -28.19
CA ALA A 530 -29.90 15.07 -26.97
C ALA A 530 -29.02 16.34 -27.10
N GLN A 531 -29.66 17.50 -27.29
CA GLN A 531 -29.05 18.81 -27.06
C GLN A 531 -28.58 18.93 -25.59
N ALA A 532 -29.35 18.36 -24.65
CA ALA A 532 -29.03 18.32 -23.21
C ALA A 532 -28.63 16.91 -22.72
N LEU A 533 -27.88 16.82 -21.61
CA LEU A 533 -27.63 15.54 -20.93
C LEU A 533 -28.94 14.88 -20.47
N VAL A 534 -29.22 13.66 -20.96
CA VAL A 534 -30.37 12.84 -20.56
C VAL A 534 -29.89 11.58 -19.83
N VAL A 535 -30.49 11.30 -18.67
CA VAL A 535 -30.21 10.09 -17.88
C VAL A 535 -31.53 9.44 -17.49
N ILE A 536 -31.64 8.13 -17.72
CA ILE A 536 -32.73 7.30 -17.24
C ILE A 536 -32.20 6.47 -16.07
N THR A 537 -32.74 6.71 -14.88
CA THR A 537 -32.35 6.00 -13.66
C THR A 537 -32.98 4.61 -13.59
N GLY A 538 -32.49 3.78 -12.67
CA GLY A 538 -32.93 2.39 -12.51
C GLY A 538 -34.41 2.19 -12.14
N ASP A 539 -35.09 3.26 -11.74
CA ASP A 539 -36.52 3.36 -11.47
C ASP A 539 -37.35 3.80 -12.70
N GLY A 540 -36.70 3.99 -13.85
CA GLY A 540 -37.33 4.42 -15.10
C GLY A 540 -37.50 5.93 -15.24
N GLN A 541 -37.13 6.74 -14.23
CA GLN A 541 -37.29 8.19 -14.32
C GLN A 541 -36.30 8.82 -15.31
N ARG A 542 -36.83 9.57 -16.27
CA ARG A 542 -36.03 10.39 -17.19
C ARG A 542 -35.69 11.72 -16.51
N ARG A 543 -34.41 12.05 -16.46
CA ARG A 543 -33.87 13.31 -15.92
C ARG A 543 -33.06 14.02 -16.99
N THR A 544 -33.06 15.35 -16.98
CA THR A 544 -32.33 16.18 -17.93
C THR A 544 -31.43 17.21 -17.23
N GLY A 545 -30.39 17.67 -17.94
CA GLY A 545 -29.48 18.72 -17.49
C GLY A 545 -28.77 18.42 -16.17
N ASP A 546 -28.79 19.35 -15.23
CA ASP A 546 -28.08 19.22 -13.95
C ASP A 546 -28.64 18.07 -13.09
N ARG A 547 -29.96 17.86 -13.11
CA ARG A 547 -30.59 16.74 -12.40
C ARG A 547 -30.17 15.38 -12.97
N ALA A 548 -29.94 15.31 -14.29
CA ALA A 548 -29.38 14.13 -14.92
C ALA A 548 -27.94 13.87 -14.46
N ALA A 549 -27.11 14.91 -14.38
CA ALA A 549 -25.74 14.80 -13.91
C ALA A 549 -25.64 14.36 -12.45
N ALA A 550 -26.48 14.92 -11.57
CA ALA A 550 -26.56 14.48 -10.17
C ALA A 550 -26.98 13.00 -10.06
N ALA A 551 -27.82 12.52 -10.98
CA ALA A 551 -28.25 11.12 -11.02
C ALA A 551 -27.14 10.12 -11.42
N LEU A 552 -26.01 10.58 -11.97
CA LEU A 552 -24.85 9.73 -12.26
C LEU A 552 -24.02 9.38 -11.02
N ILE A 553 -24.09 10.20 -9.95
CA ILE A 553 -23.26 10.05 -8.75
C ILE A 553 -23.27 8.61 -8.18
N PRO A 554 -24.41 7.90 -8.06
CA PRO A 554 -24.43 6.54 -7.52
C PRO A 554 -23.70 5.50 -8.38
N ALA A 555 -23.42 5.78 -9.65
CA ALA A 555 -22.67 4.89 -10.56
C ALA A 555 -21.17 5.23 -10.63
N LEU A 556 -20.76 6.41 -10.18
CA LEU A 556 -19.40 6.93 -10.34
C LEU A 556 -18.69 7.06 -8.98
N PRO A 557 -17.83 6.10 -8.57
CA PRO A 557 -17.27 6.07 -7.21
C PRO A 557 -16.53 7.34 -6.78
N ALA A 558 -15.80 7.97 -7.70
CA ALA A 558 -15.04 9.19 -7.41
C ALA A 558 -15.94 10.39 -7.06
N LEU A 559 -17.25 10.32 -7.36
CA LEU A 559 -18.21 11.38 -7.04
C LEU A 559 -19.03 11.08 -5.77
N TRP A 560 -18.80 9.95 -5.09
CA TRP A 560 -19.58 9.55 -3.91
C TRP A 560 -19.49 10.53 -2.74
N VAL A 561 -18.42 11.32 -2.65
CA VAL A 561 -18.30 12.41 -1.68
C VAL A 561 -19.41 13.45 -1.83
N LEU A 562 -19.96 13.61 -3.04
CA LEU A 562 -21.06 14.51 -3.34
C LEU A 562 -22.45 13.89 -3.10
N ALA A 563 -22.51 12.58 -2.78
CA ALA A 563 -23.78 11.87 -2.63
C ALA A 563 -24.67 12.40 -1.49
N PRO A 564 -24.15 12.83 -0.32
CA PRO A 564 -24.98 13.46 0.72
C PRO A 564 -25.64 14.76 0.21
N ALA A 565 -24.86 15.64 -0.42
CA ALA A 565 -25.36 16.91 -0.97
C ALA A 565 -26.40 16.69 -2.08
N ALA A 566 -26.20 15.68 -2.93
CA ALA A 566 -27.14 15.33 -4.00
C ALA A 566 -28.51 14.83 -3.51
N LYS A 567 -28.61 14.38 -2.25
CA LYS A 567 -29.88 13.91 -1.65
C LYS A 567 -30.69 15.02 -1.00
N ILE A 568 -30.10 16.19 -0.78
CA ILE A 568 -30.78 17.32 -0.15
C ILE A 568 -31.59 18.07 -1.22
N PRO A 569 -32.91 18.24 -1.05
CA PRO A 569 -33.73 19.01 -1.99
C PRO A 569 -33.15 20.41 -2.24
N GLY A 570 -33.10 20.84 -3.49
CA GLY A 570 -32.51 22.13 -3.90
C GLY A 570 -31.00 22.09 -4.20
N LEU A 571 -30.19 21.39 -3.38
CA LEU A 571 -28.75 21.22 -3.61
C LEU A 571 -28.43 20.25 -4.75
N GLU A 572 -29.38 19.41 -5.15
CA GLU A 572 -29.26 18.50 -6.30
C GLU A 572 -28.83 19.21 -7.59
N ARG A 573 -29.35 20.43 -7.87
CA ARG A 573 -29.02 21.18 -9.09
C ARG A 573 -27.61 21.74 -9.04
N VAL A 574 -27.19 22.25 -7.88
CA VAL A 574 -25.82 22.76 -7.66
C VAL A 574 -24.82 21.62 -7.80
N THR A 575 -25.12 20.49 -7.17
CA THR A 575 -24.29 19.28 -7.27
C THR A 575 -24.24 18.78 -8.70
N GLY A 576 -25.36 18.79 -9.41
CA GLY A 576 -25.46 18.48 -10.83
C GLY A 576 -24.56 19.36 -11.71
N ARG A 577 -24.61 20.68 -11.52
CA ARG A 577 -23.72 21.64 -12.21
C ARG A 577 -22.26 21.34 -11.94
N LEU A 578 -21.91 21.06 -10.69
CA LEU A 578 -20.54 20.67 -10.32
C LEU A 578 -20.11 19.38 -11.03
N VAL A 579 -20.97 18.36 -11.06
CA VAL A 579 -20.68 17.10 -11.77
C VAL A 579 -20.47 17.34 -13.27
N ARG A 580 -21.31 18.17 -13.91
CA ARG A 580 -21.12 18.55 -15.32
C ARG A 580 -19.80 19.26 -15.55
N ALA A 581 -19.43 20.19 -14.65
CA ALA A 581 -18.16 20.91 -14.73
C ALA A 581 -16.95 19.98 -14.55
N ILE A 582 -16.99 19.08 -13.56
CA ILE A 582 -15.92 18.10 -13.29
C ILE A 582 -15.72 17.16 -14.49
N LEU A 583 -16.82 16.59 -15.00
CA LEU A 583 -16.78 15.61 -16.08
C LEU A 583 -16.70 16.27 -17.47
N ARG A 584 -16.84 17.60 -17.54
CA ARG A 584 -16.99 18.39 -18.78
C ARG A 584 -18.06 17.82 -19.71
N LEU A 585 -19.20 17.47 -19.12
CA LEU A 585 -20.42 17.07 -19.84
C LEU A 585 -21.16 18.34 -20.26
N GLU A 586 -20.57 19.05 -21.22
CA GLU A 586 -21.22 20.20 -21.84
C GLU A 586 -22.29 19.72 -22.81
N ASP A 587 -23.37 20.49 -22.88
CA ASP A 587 -24.39 20.35 -23.91
C ASP A 587 -23.74 20.78 -25.22
N ARG A 588 -23.89 20.00 -26.31
CA ARG A 588 -23.42 20.44 -27.62
C ARG A 588 -24.24 21.67 -28.01
N ALA A 589 -23.74 22.86 -27.69
CA ALA A 589 -24.19 24.10 -28.27
C ALA A 589 -22.96 24.77 -28.90
N ARG A 590 -22.94 24.75 -30.24
CA ARG A 590 -22.06 25.49 -31.18
C ARG A 590 -20.68 24.87 -31.45
N GLY A 591 -20.53 24.39 -32.69
CA GLY A 591 -19.22 23.99 -33.24
C GLY A 591 -19.27 22.89 -34.31
N ALA A 592 -20.26 22.90 -35.20
CA ALA A 592 -20.28 22.05 -36.40
C ALA A 592 -20.76 22.87 -37.63
N THR A 593 -20.40 24.15 -37.67
CA THR A 593 -20.60 25.03 -38.84
C THR A 593 -19.33 25.84 -39.04
N ALA A 594 -18.25 25.19 -39.44
CA ALA A 594 -17.04 25.83 -39.98
C ALA A 594 -16.15 24.76 -40.65
N SER A 595 -16.54 24.34 -41.85
CA SER A 595 -15.69 23.82 -42.95
C SER A 595 -16.54 23.03 -43.95
N ALA A 596 -17.58 23.69 -44.47
CA ALA A 596 -18.03 23.40 -45.82
C ALA A 596 -17.56 24.61 -46.64
N GLU A 597 -16.31 24.57 -47.09
CA GLU A 597 -15.92 25.39 -48.24
C GLU A 597 -16.59 24.79 -49.48
N PRO A 598 -17.39 25.56 -50.23
CA PRO A 598 -17.95 25.10 -51.48
C PRO A 598 -16.89 25.21 -52.58
N GLY A 599 -16.53 24.07 -53.15
CA GLY A 599 -16.10 23.89 -54.54
C GLY A 599 -14.96 24.75 -55.04
N ASP A 600 -13.78 24.16 -55.18
CA ASP A 600 -12.84 24.61 -56.20
C ASP A 600 -12.83 23.61 -57.35
N ALA A 601 -13.24 24.12 -58.51
CA ALA A 601 -13.37 23.40 -59.75
C ALA A 601 -11.98 23.13 -60.34
N ALA A 602 -11.84 21.91 -60.87
CA ALA A 602 -10.90 21.46 -61.88
C ALA A 602 -9.96 22.53 -62.50
N ARG A 603 -8.64 22.29 -62.41
CA ARG A 603 -7.70 22.54 -63.51
C ARG A 603 -6.62 21.45 -63.56
N PRO A 604 -6.22 20.98 -64.77
CA PRO A 604 -5.46 19.76 -64.95
C PRO A 604 -3.94 20.00 -64.91
N GLN A 605 -3.23 18.89 -64.76
CA GLN A 605 -1.77 18.73 -64.79
C GLN A 605 -1.12 19.40 -66.02
N ALA A 606 -0.02 20.12 -65.77
CA ALA A 606 1.18 20.17 -66.60
C ALA A 606 2.38 20.45 -65.68
#